data_AF-F8P8H9-F1
#
_entry.id   AF-F8P8H9-F1
#
_cell.length_a   1.000
_cell.length_b   1.000
_cell.length_c   1.000
_cell.angle_alpha   90.00
_cell.angle_beta   90.00
_cell.angle_gamma   90.00
#
_symmetry.space_group_name_H-M   'P 1'
#
loop_
_entity.id
_entity.type
_entity.pdbx_description
1 polymer ?
#
loop_
_entity_poly.entity_id
_entity_poly.type
_entity_poly.pdbx_seq_one_letter_code
_entity_poly.pdbx_strand_id
1 'polypeptide(L)'
;MSFSPAARTESLAILTYFLNNTTPQELHSRFISALSGRLMSPVHLENLLSALETLGIVTPVVRAAAEDNTTRHCVRCHRVYVERHNSGRACVIPHDEVQLYTTGTAESGNAGGGPGQVQGPIHVRGYLPCCKAPLDPSHASHLPAGNHFVGRHTTMVANVAYNATNIKTCTQKGCGGAQE
;
A
#
# COMPACT_ATOMS: atom_id res chain seq x y z
N MET A 1 42.69 -12.44 -28.24
CA MET A 1 42.16 -11.11 -27.86
C MET A 1 42.04 -11.09 -26.35
N SER A 2 42.92 -10.36 -25.68
CA SER A 2 43.04 -10.32 -24.22
C SER A 2 42.17 -9.19 -23.69
N PHE A 3 41.17 -9.49 -22.87
CA PHE A 3 40.45 -8.48 -22.11
C PHE A 3 41.33 -8.05 -20.94
N SER A 4 41.88 -6.83 -21.00
CA SER A 4 42.71 -6.27 -19.94
C SER A 4 41.86 -6.00 -18.68
N PRO A 5 42.22 -6.52 -17.49
CA PRO A 5 41.44 -6.34 -16.25
C PRO A 5 41.49 -4.92 -15.67
N ALA A 6 42.36 -4.04 -16.18
CA ALA A 6 42.62 -2.71 -15.64
C ALA A 6 41.53 -1.67 -15.96
N ALA A 7 40.58 -2.00 -16.85
CA ALA A 7 39.43 -1.18 -17.20
C ALA A 7 38.18 -1.56 -16.39
N ARG A 8 38.32 -1.93 -15.11
CA ARG A 8 37.29 -1.57 -14.13
C ARG A 8 37.34 -0.05 -14.01
N THR A 9 36.68 0.60 -14.95
CA THR A 9 36.83 2.00 -15.33
C THR A 9 36.50 2.94 -14.17
N GLU A 10 37.06 4.15 -14.17
CA GLU A 10 36.68 5.24 -13.26
C GLU A 10 35.15 5.37 -13.12
N SER A 11 34.42 5.20 -14.22
CA SER A 11 32.96 5.16 -14.25
C SER A 11 32.34 4.08 -13.36
N LEU A 12 32.93 2.88 -13.30
CA LEU A 12 32.48 1.81 -12.41
C LEU A 12 32.73 2.17 -10.94
N ALA A 13 33.88 2.78 -10.63
CA ALA A 13 34.20 3.22 -9.27
C ALA A 13 33.22 4.32 -8.80
N ILE A 14 32.95 5.32 -9.65
CA ILE A 14 31.98 6.39 -9.40
C ILE A 14 30.58 5.79 -9.21
N LEU A 15 30.13 4.91 -10.11
CA LEU A 15 28.80 4.30 -10.02
C LEU A 15 28.66 3.43 -8.77
N THR A 16 29.68 2.66 -8.43
CA THR A 16 29.68 1.82 -7.21
C THR A 16 29.63 2.69 -5.96
N TYR A 17 30.45 3.74 -5.88
CA TYR A 17 30.42 4.69 -4.79
C TYR A 17 29.04 5.34 -4.67
N PHE A 18 28.48 5.81 -5.77
CA PHE A 18 27.16 6.41 -5.81
C PHE A 18 26.08 5.45 -5.29
N LEU A 19 26.01 4.22 -5.81
CA LEU A 19 25.01 3.24 -5.40
C LEU A 19 25.16 2.81 -3.93
N ASN A 20 26.39 2.70 -3.42
CA ASN A 20 26.63 2.33 -2.02
C ASN A 20 26.30 3.46 -1.03
N ASN A 21 26.30 4.72 -1.48
CA ASN A 21 26.07 5.89 -0.63
C ASN A 21 24.75 6.60 -0.92
N THR A 22 23.87 6.02 -1.74
CA THR A 22 22.57 6.59 -2.09
C THR A 22 21.46 5.64 -1.66
N THR A 23 20.52 6.13 -0.84
CA THR A 23 19.35 5.32 -0.47
C THR A 23 18.41 5.15 -1.67
N PRO A 24 17.60 4.07 -1.73
CA PRO A 24 16.62 3.90 -2.80
C PRO A 24 15.65 5.08 -2.94
N GLN A 25 15.25 5.69 -1.81
CA GLN A 25 14.36 6.85 -1.79
C GLN A 25 15.03 8.09 -2.38
N GLU A 26 16.29 8.33 -2.04
CA GLU A 26 17.07 9.45 -2.58
C GLU A 26 17.30 9.27 -4.07
N LEU A 27 17.68 8.06 -4.51
CA LEU A 27 17.86 7.73 -5.92
C LEU A 27 16.57 8.01 -6.71
N HIS A 28 15.43 7.50 -6.22
CA HIS A 28 14.13 7.72 -6.82
C HIS A 28 13.76 9.21 -6.91
N SER A 29 13.97 9.97 -5.82
CA SER A 29 13.71 11.41 -5.78
C SER A 29 14.53 12.18 -6.83
N ARG A 30 15.82 11.86 -6.96
CA ARG A 30 16.70 12.47 -7.97
C ARG A 30 16.25 12.17 -9.39
N PHE A 31 15.86 10.92 -9.68
CA PHE A 31 15.32 10.57 -10.99
C PHE A 31 14.04 11.34 -11.31
N ILE A 32 13.07 11.38 -10.40
CA ILE A 32 11.81 12.11 -10.62
C ILE A 32 12.07 13.60 -10.85
N SER A 33 12.96 14.21 -10.07
CA SER A 33 13.34 15.61 -10.22
C SER A 33 13.98 15.87 -11.59
N ALA A 34 14.94 15.04 -12.00
CA ALA A 34 15.61 15.16 -13.30
C ALA A 34 14.64 15.01 -14.48
N LEU A 35 13.73 14.04 -14.41
CA LEU A 35 12.71 13.80 -15.44
C LEU A 35 11.68 14.93 -15.51
N SER A 36 11.33 15.54 -14.38
CA SER A 36 10.35 16.63 -14.32
C SER A 36 10.95 17.98 -14.71
N GLY A 37 12.26 18.17 -14.51
CA GLY A 37 12.93 19.48 -14.58
C GLY A 37 13.20 20.05 -15.97
N ARG A 38 12.73 19.46 -17.08
CA ARG A 38 13.12 19.79 -18.47
C ARG A 38 14.64 19.76 -18.73
N LEU A 39 15.44 19.25 -17.79
CA LEU A 39 16.91 19.19 -17.92
C LEU A 39 17.37 18.10 -18.88
N MET A 40 16.50 17.13 -19.20
CA MET A 40 16.82 16.03 -20.11
C MET A 40 16.26 16.28 -21.51
N SER A 41 17.13 16.19 -22.52
CA SER A 41 16.71 16.12 -23.91
C SER A 41 16.09 14.74 -24.21
N PRO A 42 15.28 14.62 -25.27
CA PRO A 42 14.75 13.32 -25.70
C PRO A 42 15.85 12.27 -25.91
N VAL A 43 17.01 12.67 -26.45
CA VAL A 43 18.15 11.76 -26.67
C VAL A 43 18.70 11.22 -25.35
N HIS A 44 18.78 12.05 -24.30
CA HIS A 44 19.23 11.58 -22.99
C HIS A 44 18.23 10.60 -22.36
N LEU A 45 16.93 10.78 -22.59
CA LEU A 45 15.89 9.87 -22.11
C LEU A 45 15.97 8.51 -22.81
N GLU A 46 16.12 8.49 -24.14
CA GLU A 46 16.27 7.26 -24.91
C GLU A 46 17.54 6.49 -24.52
N ASN A 47 18.67 7.20 -24.34
CA ASN A 47 19.91 6.57 -23.88
C ASN A 47 19.78 5.97 -22.47
N LEU A 48 19.10 6.68 -21.56
CA LEU A 48 18.82 6.17 -20.21
C LEU A 48 17.93 4.94 -20.27
N LEU A 49 16.85 4.97 -21.05
CA LEU A 49 15.93 3.86 -21.21
C LEU A 49 16.65 2.61 -21.76
N SER A 50 17.45 2.77 -22.82
CA SER A 50 18.24 1.69 -23.41
C SER A 50 19.26 1.10 -22.45
N ALA A 51 19.92 1.93 -21.62
CA ALA A 51 20.81 1.45 -20.57
C ALA A 51 20.06 0.62 -19.52
N LEU A 52 18.88 1.07 -19.08
CA LEU A 52 18.05 0.34 -18.11
C LEU A 52 17.52 -0.98 -18.67
N GLU A 53 17.20 -1.04 -19.97
CA GLU A 53 16.82 -2.27 -20.66
C GLU A 53 17.97 -3.26 -20.75
N THR A 54 19.17 -2.78 -21.09
CA THR A 54 20.39 -3.60 -21.15
C THR A 54 20.72 -4.21 -19.78
N LEU A 55 20.46 -3.48 -18.70
CA LEU A 55 20.62 -3.96 -17.32
C LEU A 55 19.49 -4.90 -16.86
N GLY A 56 18.45 -5.10 -17.67
CA GLY A 56 17.28 -5.90 -17.32
C GLY A 56 16.36 -5.24 -16.28
N ILE A 57 16.53 -3.94 -16.01
CA ILE A 57 15.71 -3.17 -15.07
C ILE A 57 14.38 -2.82 -15.73
N VAL A 58 14.43 -2.30 -16.96
CA VAL A 58 13.24 -2.11 -17.79
C VAL A 58 13.05 -3.37 -18.61
N THR A 59 12.02 -4.14 -18.28
CA THR A 59 11.67 -5.36 -19.00
C THR A 59 10.58 -5.08 -20.03
N PRO A 60 10.35 -5.98 -21.01
CA PRO A 60 9.21 -5.87 -21.93
C PRO A 60 7.86 -5.72 -21.20
N VAL A 61 7.73 -6.31 -20.00
CA VAL A 61 6.53 -6.19 -19.16
C VAL A 61 6.35 -4.76 -18.65
N VAL A 62 7.43 -4.09 -18.23
CA VAL A 62 7.37 -2.69 -17.77
C VAL A 62 6.95 -1.77 -18.92
N ARG A 63 7.51 -1.99 -20.12
CA ARG A 63 7.14 -1.22 -21.33
C ARG A 63 5.67 -1.40 -21.69
N ALA A 64 5.21 -2.65 -21.76
CA ALA A 64 3.80 -2.95 -22.03
C ALA A 64 2.88 -2.28 -21.00
N ALA A 65 3.24 -2.32 -19.71
CA ALA A 65 2.46 -1.68 -18.64
C ALA A 65 2.40 -0.14 -18.76
N ALA A 66 3.47 0.51 -19.25
CA ALA A 66 3.52 1.95 -19.43
C ALA A 66 2.62 2.43 -20.60
N GLU A 67 2.51 1.63 -21.66
CA GLU A 67 1.71 1.92 -22.86
C GLU A 67 0.25 1.49 -22.72
N ASP A 68 -0.06 0.71 -21.69
CA ASP A 68 -1.37 0.11 -21.49
C ASP A 68 -2.44 1.12 -21.03
N ASN A 69 -3.44 1.30 -21.89
CA ASN A 69 -4.60 2.15 -21.68
C ASN A 69 -5.86 1.37 -21.30
N THR A 70 -5.76 0.05 -21.12
CA THR A 70 -6.90 -0.82 -20.84
C THR A 70 -7.44 -0.53 -19.46
N THR A 71 -8.72 -0.15 -19.41
CA THR A 71 -9.45 0.03 -18.16
C THR A 71 -9.73 -1.32 -17.52
N ARG A 72 -9.46 -1.41 -16.22
CA ARG A 72 -9.64 -2.62 -15.41
C ARG A 72 -10.41 -2.29 -14.16
N HIS A 73 -11.12 -3.28 -13.64
CA HIS A 73 -11.78 -3.20 -12.34
C HIS A 73 -10.88 -3.80 -11.26
N CYS A 74 -10.58 -3.05 -10.21
CA CYS A 74 -9.84 -3.60 -9.08
C CYS A 74 -10.77 -4.45 -8.22
N VAL A 75 -10.56 -5.76 -8.14
CA VAL A 75 -11.41 -6.66 -7.33
C VAL A 75 -11.21 -6.50 -5.81
N ARG A 76 -10.27 -5.64 -5.39
CA ARG A 76 -9.99 -5.31 -3.98
C ARG A 76 -10.68 -4.03 -3.51
N CYS A 77 -10.54 -2.93 -4.26
CA CYS A 77 -11.09 -1.62 -3.89
C CYS A 77 -12.25 -1.17 -4.77
N HIS A 78 -12.59 -1.95 -5.80
CA HIS A 78 -13.71 -1.73 -6.74
C HIS A 78 -13.65 -0.44 -7.55
N ARG A 79 -12.46 0.16 -7.64
CA ARG A 79 -12.21 1.30 -8.52
C ARG A 79 -11.72 0.84 -9.88
N VAL A 80 -12.12 1.56 -10.92
CA VAL A 80 -11.54 1.42 -12.25
C VAL A 80 -10.12 1.99 -12.24
N TYR A 81 -9.19 1.30 -12.88
CA TYR A 81 -7.79 1.72 -13.00
C TYR A 81 -7.20 1.35 -14.36
N VAL A 82 -6.07 1.97 -14.71
CA VAL A 82 -5.23 1.59 -15.86
C VAL A 82 -3.83 1.28 -15.34
N GLU A 83 -3.13 0.35 -15.99
CA GLU A 83 -1.89 -0.22 -15.43
C GLU A 83 -0.76 0.81 -15.31
N ARG A 84 -0.65 1.74 -16.26
CA ARG A 84 0.34 2.84 -16.20
C ARG A 84 0.21 3.76 -14.98
N HIS A 85 -0.95 3.76 -14.32
CA HIS A 85 -1.21 4.53 -13.08
C HIS A 85 -1.27 3.63 -11.83
N ASN A 86 -1.05 2.32 -11.99
CA ASN A 86 -1.14 1.32 -10.93
C ASN A 86 0.14 1.24 -10.09
N SER A 87 0.53 2.34 -9.43
CA SER A 87 1.73 2.35 -8.58
C SER A 87 1.63 1.37 -7.40
N GLY A 88 2.76 1.10 -6.74
CA GLY A 88 2.82 0.26 -5.54
C GLY A 88 1.99 0.76 -4.34
N ARG A 89 1.36 1.94 -4.45
CA ARG A 89 0.49 2.53 -3.43
C ARG A 89 -0.84 3.05 -4.00
N ALA A 90 -1.20 2.66 -5.23
CA ALA A 90 -2.40 3.17 -5.92
C ALA A 90 -3.71 2.67 -5.30
N CYS A 91 -3.74 1.41 -4.87
CA CYS A 91 -4.87 0.82 -4.18
C CYS A 91 -4.72 1.02 -2.67
N VAL A 92 -5.52 1.93 -2.12
CA VAL A 92 -5.57 2.23 -0.69
C VAL A 92 -6.96 1.92 -0.15
N ILE A 93 -7.03 1.13 0.93
CA ILE A 93 -8.27 0.81 1.63
C ILE A 93 -8.11 1.23 3.10
N PRO A 94 -8.85 2.25 3.56
CA PRO A 94 -8.77 2.69 4.95
C PRO A 94 -9.38 1.63 5.89
N HIS A 95 -9.06 1.73 7.17
CA HIS A 95 -9.81 1.01 8.19
C HIS A 95 -11.29 1.46 8.18
N ASP A 96 -12.17 0.59 8.66
CA ASP A 96 -13.55 0.99 8.97
C ASP A 96 -13.56 2.11 10.01
N GLU A 97 -14.69 2.82 10.06
CA GLU A 97 -14.96 3.73 11.15
C GLU A 97 -14.94 3.00 12.50
N VAL A 98 -14.39 3.69 13.49
CA VAL A 98 -14.34 3.19 14.86
C VAL A 98 -15.74 3.07 15.41
N GLN A 99 -16.11 1.87 15.85
CA GLN A 99 -17.35 1.64 16.57
C GLN A 99 -17.09 1.78 18.07
N LEU A 100 -17.97 2.52 18.75
CA LEU A 100 -17.93 2.64 20.20
C LEU A 100 -18.83 1.56 20.80
N TYR A 101 -18.33 0.85 21.80
CA TYR A 101 -19.12 -0.09 22.58
C TYR A 101 -18.86 0.09 24.06
N THR A 102 -19.88 -0.21 24.85
CA THR A 102 -19.84 -0.06 26.30
C THR A 102 -19.48 -1.39 26.93
N THR A 103 -18.39 -1.41 27.68
CA THR A 103 -18.03 -2.55 28.55
C THR A 103 -18.40 -2.21 29.99
N GLY A 104 -19.26 -3.05 30.58
CA GLY A 104 -19.75 -2.93 31.96
C GLY A 104 -21.15 -3.52 32.05
N THR A 105 -21.39 -4.40 33.02
CA THR A 105 -22.73 -4.89 33.32
C THR A 105 -23.46 -3.82 34.11
N ALA A 106 -24.42 -3.13 33.48
CA ALA A 106 -25.51 -2.52 34.25
C ALA A 106 -26.37 -3.68 34.76
N GLU A 107 -26.04 -4.22 35.93
CA GLU A 107 -26.96 -5.12 36.62
C GLU A 107 -28.20 -4.31 37.01
N SER A 108 -29.27 -4.44 36.22
CA SER A 108 -30.61 -4.05 36.64
C SER A 108 -30.99 -4.96 37.81
N GLY A 109 -30.97 -4.37 39.01
CA GLY A 109 -30.97 -5.09 40.28
C GLY A 109 -32.20 -5.94 40.55
N ASN A 110 -32.07 -6.82 41.55
CA ASN A 110 -33.21 -7.21 42.36
C ASN A 110 -32.84 -7.23 43.84
N ALA A 111 -33.77 -6.69 44.62
CA ALA A 111 -33.71 -6.43 46.05
C ALA A 111 -33.23 -7.64 46.90
N GLY A 112 -32.24 -7.41 47.75
CA GLY A 112 -31.96 -8.28 48.90
C GLY A 112 -30.49 -8.46 49.24
N GLY A 113 -29.92 -7.51 49.98
CA GLY A 113 -28.76 -7.81 50.85
C GLY A 113 -27.50 -6.96 50.63
N GLY A 114 -27.24 -6.06 51.59
CA GLY A 114 -25.89 -5.67 52.00
C GLY A 114 -25.27 -4.43 51.32
N PRO A 115 -24.64 -3.51 52.07
CA PRO A 115 -23.88 -2.40 51.51
C PRO A 115 -22.53 -2.91 51.00
N GLY A 116 -22.52 -3.40 49.75
CA GLY A 116 -21.32 -3.82 49.04
C GLY A 116 -21.42 -3.40 47.57
N GLN A 117 -21.50 -2.09 47.33
CA GLN A 117 -21.54 -1.53 45.98
C GLN A 117 -20.23 -1.82 45.24
N VAL A 118 -20.22 -2.82 44.34
CA VAL A 118 -19.23 -2.88 43.27
C VAL A 118 -19.81 -2.11 42.07
N GLN A 119 -19.80 -0.78 42.16
CA GLN A 119 -20.00 0.08 40.99
C GLN A 119 -18.73 0.00 40.13
N GLY A 120 -18.68 -0.95 39.20
CA GLY A 120 -17.68 -0.93 38.15
C GLY A 120 -17.93 0.29 37.23
N PRO A 121 -16.91 1.08 36.87
CA PRO A 121 -17.09 2.16 35.93
C PRO A 121 -17.55 1.62 34.57
N ILE A 122 -18.57 2.27 33.99
CA ILE A 122 -18.95 2.04 32.59
C ILE A 122 -17.80 2.57 31.74
N HIS A 123 -17.13 1.69 30.99
CA HIS A 123 -16.06 2.08 30.09
C HIS A 123 -16.56 2.06 28.64
N VAL A 124 -16.49 3.20 27.96
CA VAL A 124 -16.66 3.27 26.50
C VAL A 124 -15.33 2.92 25.84
N ARG A 125 -15.34 1.91 24.98
CA ARG A 125 -14.16 1.45 24.23
C ARG A 125 -14.41 1.59 22.74
N GLY A 126 -13.36 1.92 21.98
CA GLY A 126 -13.40 1.86 20.53
C GLY A 126 -13.17 0.44 20.03
N TYR A 127 -13.65 0.13 18.84
CA TYR A 127 -13.47 -1.15 18.17
C TYR A 127 -13.32 -0.92 16.67
N LEU A 128 -12.36 -1.60 16.05
CA LEU A 128 -12.19 -1.62 14.59
C LEU A 128 -12.71 -2.96 14.04
N PRO A 129 -13.89 -2.97 13.39
CA PRO A 129 -14.48 -4.20 12.86
C PRO A 129 -13.56 -4.95 11.87
N CYS A 130 -12.93 -4.23 10.94
CA CYS A 130 -11.97 -4.80 9.99
C CYS A 130 -10.78 -5.54 10.62
N CYS A 131 -10.37 -5.15 11.82
CA CYS A 131 -9.21 -5.73 12.51
C CYS A 131 -9.62 -6.66 13.65
N LYS A 132 -10.92 -6.74 13.96
CA LYS A 132 -11.44 -7.39 15.17
C LYS A 132 -10.70 -6.96 16.44
N ALA A 133 -10.26 -5.70 16.49
CA ALA A 133 -9.36 -5.19 17.52
C ALA A 133 -10.05 -4.11 18.36
N PRO A 134 -10.05 -4.21 19.70
CA PRO A 134 -10.44 -3.11 20.56
C PRO A 134 -9.38 -1.99 20.47
N LEU A 135 -9.85 -0.76 20.50
CA LEU A 135 -9.03 0.42 20.67
C LEU A 135 -9.01 0.75 22.16
N ASP A 136 -7.85 0.56 22.77
CA ASP A 136 -7.64 0.93 24.16
C ASP A 136 -7.31 2.44 24.22
N PRO A 137 -8.16 3.28 24.84
CA PRO A 137 -7.87 4.70 24.98
C PRO A 137 -6.66 5.00 25.86
N SER A 138 -6.22 4.06 26.71
CA SER A 138 -4.99 4.20 27.51
C SER A 138 -3.71 3.89 26.71
N HIS A 139 -3.86 3.38 25.49
CA HIS A 139 -2.79 3.08 24.55
C HIS A 139 -3.17 3.58 23.15
N ALA A 140 -3.19 4.91 22.97
CA ALA A 140 -3.41 5.58 21.67
C ALA A 140 -2.46 5.08 20.54
N SER A 141 -1.43 4.29 20.89
CA SER A 141 -0.53 3.56 20.00
C SER A 141 -1.10 2.28 19.38
N HIS A 142 -2.34 1.86 19.66
CA HIS A 142 -2.95 0.62 19.13
C HIS A 142 -3.95 0.82 17.98
N LEU A 143 -4.20 2.04 17.51
CA LEU A 143 -4.75 2.20 16.16
C LEU A 143 -3.73 1.58 15.20
N PRO A 144 -4.11 0.60 14.35
CA PRO A 144 -3.19 0.10 13.34
C PRO A 144 -2.72 1.31 12.52
N ALA A 145 -1.42 1.60 12.58
CA ALA A 145 -0.88 2.77 11.93
C ALA A 145 -1.12 2.65 10.42
N GLY A 146 -1.83 3.64 9.85
CA GLY A 146 -2.05 3.73 8.40
C GLY A 146 -3.38 3.15 7.92
N ASN A 147 -3.35 2.60 6.70
CA ASN A 147 -4.52 2.07 6.02
C ASN A 147 -4.57 0.54 6.14
N HIS A 148 -5.77 -0.03 6.12
CA HIS A 148 -5.98 -1.48 6.16
C HIS A 148 -5.29 -2.20 4.99
N PHE A 149 -5.19 -1.53 3.83
CA PHE A 149 -4.37 -2.00 2.71
C PHE A 149 -3.71 -0.83 1.96
N VAL A 150 -2.46 -1.00 1.55
CA VAL A 150 -1.74 -0.15 0.60
C VAL A 150 -0.97 -1.03 -0.38
N GLY A 151 -1.22 -0.89 -1.68
CA GLY A 151 -0.57 -1.71 -2.69
C GLY A 151 -0.96 -1.34 -4.12
N ARG A 152 -0.66 -2.22 -5.08
CA ARG A 152 -1.19 -2.15 -6.45
C ARG A 152 -2.66 -2.60 -6.50
N HIS A 153 -3.44 -2.00 -7.38
CA HIS A 153 -4.71 -2.57 -7.85
C HIS A 153 -4.47 -3.94 -8.48
N THR A 154 -5.48 -4.80 -8.42
CA THR A 154 -5.42 -6.14 -8.99
C THR A 154 -6.78 -6.55 -9.53
N THR A 155 -6.78 -7.30 -10.62
CA THR A 155 -7.93 -8.06 -11.13
C THR A 155 -7.95 -9.50 -10.61
N MET A 156 -6.91 -9.94 -9.89
CA MET A 156 -6.77 -11.33 -9.45
C MET A 156 -7.38 -11.49 -8.06
N VAL A 157 -8.52 -12.18 -7.98
CA VAL A 157 -9.23 -12.50 -6.73
C VAL A 157 -8.33 -13.26 -5.75
N ALA A 158 -7.47 -14.16 -6.25
CA ALA A 158 -6.50 -14.90 -5.45
C ALA A 158 -5.51 -14.00 -4.67
N ASN A 159 -5.30 -12.76 -5.11
CA ASN A 159 -4.41 -11.79 -4.45
C ASN A 159 -5.14 -10.91 -3.42
N VAL A 160 -6.37 -11.27 -3.05
CA VAL A 160 -7.21 -10.47 -2.15
C VAL A 160 -7.63 -11.29 -0.93
N ALA A 161 -7.21 -10.81 0.24
CA ALA A 161 -7.71 -11.29 1.53
C ALA A 161 -9.05 -10.59 1.85
N TYR A 162 -10.14 -11.14 1.35
CA TYR A 162 -11.48 -10.62 1.64
C TYR A 162 -11.83 -10.76 3.13
N ASN A 163 -12.60 -9.79 3.63
CA ASN A 163 -13.12 -9.78 4.99
C ASN A 163 -14.59 -9.34 5.00
N ALA A 164 -15.22 -9.41 6.17
CA ALA A 164 -16.64 -9.10 6.30
C ALA A 164 -16.97 -7.59 6.21
N THR A 165 -15.96 -6.71 6.17
CA THR A 165 -16.15 -5.28 6.44
C THR A 165 -15.65 -4.38 5.29
N ASN A 166 -14.37 -4.06 5.19
CA ASN A 166 -13.85 -3.07 4.25
C ASN A 166 -13.24 -3.67 2.96
N ILE A 167 -12.85 -4.95 2.94
CA ILE A 167 -12.38 -5.66 1.73
C ILE A 167 -13.42 -6.71 1.35
N LYS A 168 -14.42 -6.31 0.58
CA LYS A 168 -15.56 -7.16 0.19
C LYS A 168 -15.41 -7.71 -1.22
N THR A 169 -16.10 -8.79 -1.53
CA THR A 169 -16.17 -9.34 -2.90
C THR A 169 -16.91 -8.40 -3.85
N CYS A 170 -16.73 -8.58 -5.17
CA CYS A 170 -17.47 -7.83 -6.18
C CYS A 170 -18.99 -7.99 -6.02
N THR A 171 -19.44 -9.21 -5.70
CA THR A 171 -20.84 -9.51 -5.41
C THR A 171 -21.37 -8.70 -4.23
N GLN A 172 -20.65 -8.66 -3.11
CA GLN A 172 -21.02 -7.88 -1.92
C GLN A 172 -20.98 -6.35 -2.14
N LYS A 173 -20.25 -5.87 -3.14
CA LYS A 173 -20.18 -4.45 -3.51
C LYS A 173 -21.11 -4.07 -4.66
N GLY A 174 -21.81 -5.04 -5.26
CA GLY A 174 -22.77 -4.79 -6.33
C GLY A 174 -22.13 -4.33 -7.64
N CYS A 175 -20.93 -4.81 -7.97
CA CYS A 175 -20.18 -4.37 -9.16
C CYS A 175 -20.75 -4.85 -10.52
N GLY A 176 -21.98 -5.38 -10.56
CA GLY A 176 -22.69 -5.65 -11.81
C GLY A 176 -22.04 -6.68 -12.75
N GLY A 177 -21.34 -7.69 -12.22
CA GLY A 177 -20.73 -8.75 -13.04
C GLY A 177 -19.36 -8.41 -13.65
N ALA A 178 -18.69 -7.35 -13.18
CA ALA A 178 -17.26 -7.18 -13.43
C ALA A 178 -16.52 -8.44 -12.94
N GLN A 179 -16.02 -9.23 -13.90
CA GLN A 179 -15.58 -10.62 -13.73
C GLN A 179 -14.73 -10.82 -12.48
N GLU A 180 -15.16 -11.76 -11.63
CA GLU A 180 -14.34 -12.39 -10.59
C GLU A 180 -13.25 -13.27 -11.22
#